data_AF-A0A924GF43-F1
#
_entry.id   AF-A0A924GF43-F1
#
_cell.length_a   1.000
_cell.length_b   1.000
_cell.length_c   1.000
_cell.angle_alpha   90.00
_cell.angle_beta   90.00
_cell.angle_gamma   90.00
#
_symmetry.space_group_name_H-M   'P 1'
#
loop_
_entity.id
_entity.type
_entity.pdbx_description
1 polymer ?
#
loop_
_entity_poly.entity_id
_entity_poly.type
_entity_poly.pdbx_seq_one_letter_code
_entity_poly.pdbx_strand_id
1 'polypeptide(L)' 'MPPEFEIGISTAAFQIEGAVREDGRGPSTWDEFMAQPGRIADGSN' A
#
# COMPACT_ATOMS: atom_id res chain seq x y z
N MET A 1 -25.94 -15.25 -10.06
CA MET A 1 -24.64 -15.79 -9.64
C MET A 1 -24.90 -17.12 -8.93
N PRO A 2 -24.01 -18.11 -9.05
CA PRO A 2 -24.13 -19.38 -8.32
C PRO A 2 -24.27 -19.14 -6.80
N PRO A 3 -24.96 -20.02 -6.05
CA PRO A 3 -25.18 -19.86 -4.61
C PRO A 3 -23.89 -19.69 -3.79
N GLU A 4 -22.77 -20.25 -4.26
CA GLU A 4 -21.47 -20.23 -3.60
C GLU A 4 -20.54 -19.12 -4.12
N PHE A 5 -21.04 -18.21 -4.96
CA PHE A 5 -20.23 -17.12 -5.49
C PHE A 5 -20.16 -15.95 -4.51
N GLU A 6 -18.97 -15.68 -4.00
CA GLU A 6 -18.71 -14.55 -3.11
C GLU A 6 -18.20 -13.32 -3.88
N ILE A 7 -18.82 -12.17 -3.61
CA ILE A 7 -18.31 -10.86 -4.02
C ILE A 7 -17.73 -10.19 -2.79
N GLY A 8 -16.52 -9.66 -2.95
CA GLY A 8 -15.86 -8.82 -1.96
C GLY A 8 -15.02 -7.74 -2.62
N ILE A 9 -14.43 -6.91 -1.77
CA ILE A 9 -13.42 -5.92 -2.14
C ILE A 9 -12.16 -6.16 -1.32
N SER A 10 -11.01 -5.71 -1.81
CA SER A 10 -9.71 -5.87 -1.15
C SER A 10 -8.87 -4.60 -1.35
N THR A 11 -8.03 -4.32 -0.37
CA THR A 11 -7.04 -3.23 -0.38
C THR A 11 -5.70 -3.75 0.16
N ALA A 12 -4.63 -2.98 -0.05
CA ALA A 12 -3.35 -3.21 0.62
C ALA A 12 -3.01 -2.06 1.54
N ALA A 13 -2.50 -2.37 2.74
CA ALA A 13 -2.20 -1.40 3.80
C ALA A 13 -1.41 -0.19 3.28
N PHE A 14 -0.30 -0.43 2.58
CA PHE A 14 0.55 0.64 2.07
C PHE A 14 -0.13 1.55 1.04
N GLN A 15 -1.16 1.06 0.35
CA GLN A 15 -1.89 1.83 -0.67
C GLN A 15 -2.97 2.74 -0.07
N ILE A 16 -3.41 2.50 1.17
CA ILE A 16 -4.62 3.16 1.72
C ILE A 16 -4.46 3.71 3.14
N GLU A 17 -3.53 3.20 3.94
CA GLU A 17 -3.42 3.59 5.36
C GLU A 17 -2.64 4.91 5.56
N GLY A 18 -1.56 5.12 4.80
CA GLY A 18 -0.67 6.26 5.02
C GLY A 18 0.09 6.13 6.35
N ALA A 19 0.16 7.24 7.12
CA ALA A 19 0.71 7.29 8.48
C ALA A 19 2.07 6.57 8.66
N VAL A 20 2.95 6.65 7.65
CA VAL A 20 4.14 5.78 7.52
C VAL A 20 5.17 5.94 8.65
N ARG A 21 5.03 6.96 9.53
CA ARG A 21 5.92 7.24 10.67
C ARG A 21 5.19 7.38 12.01
N GLU A 22 3.91 7.03 12.06
CA GLU A 22 3.10 7.18 13.28
C GLU A 22 3.10 5.89 14.11
N ASP A 23 2.75 6.02 15.40
CA ASP A 23 2.44 4.92 16.32
C ASP A 23 3.47 3.78 16.38
N GLY A 24 4.74 4.09 16.11
CA GLY A 24 5.83 3.11 16.16
C GLY A 24 5.87 2.14 14.97
N ARG A 25 5.18 2.44 13.87
CA ARG A 25 5.28 1.66 12.62
C ARG A 25 6.74 1.61 12.15
N GLY A 26 7.25 0.39 11.96
CA GLY A 26 8.58 0.16 11.38
C GLY A 26 8.58 0.35 9.85
N PRO A 27 9.74 0.67 9.26
CA PRO A 27 9.86 0.80 7.81
C PRO A 27 9.60 -0.54 7.11
N SER A 28 8.95 -0.48 5.95
CA SER A 28 8.79 -1.58 5.01
C SER A 28 9.70 -1.40 3.80
N THR A 29 9.91 -2.45 3.01
CA THR A 29 10.67 -2.37 1.75
C THR A 29 10.05 -1.37 0.75
N TRP A 30 8.74 -1.14 0.81
CA TRP A 30 8.08 -0.13 -0.01
C TRP A 30 8.47 1.30 0.38
N ASP A 31 8.69 1.56 1.68
CA ASP A 31 9.19 2.86 2.14
C ASP A 31 10.59 3.16 1.55
N GLU A 32 11.46 2.15 1.47
CA GLU A 32 12.80 2.27 0.86
C GLU A 32 12.76 2.39 -0.66
N PHE A 33 11.81 1.72 -1.31
CA PHE A 33 11.66 1.74 -2.76
C PHE A 33 11.23 3.11 -3.27
N MET A 34 10.27 3.76 -2.62
CA MET A 34 9.74 5.07 -3.04
C MET A 34 10.68 6.23 -2.72
N ALA A 35 11.56 6.06 -1.72
CA ALA A 35 12.59 7.06 -1.42
C ALA A 35 13.64 7.20 -2.54
N GLN A 36 13.71 6.25 -3.47
CA GLN A 36 14.62 6.31 -4.62
C GLN A 36 14.00 7.11 -5.77
N PRO A 37 14.63 8.22 -6.21
CA PRO A 37 14.10 9.05 -7.30
C PRO A 37 13.85 8.24 -8.58
N GLY A 38 12.68 8.46 -9.20
CA GLY A 38 12.31 7.84 -10.48
C GLY A 38 11.86 6.38 -10.39
N ARG A 39 11.71 5.79 -9.19
CA ARG A 39 11.15 4.44 -9.01
C ARG A 39 9.63 4.39 -9.14
N ILE A 40 8.97 5.48 -8.79
CA ILE A 40 7.52 5.65 -8.96
C ILE A 40 7.27 6.49 -10.20
N ALA A 41 6.46 5.95 -11.12
CA ALA A 41 6.27 6.50 -12.46
C ALA A 41 5.74 7.94 -12.46
N ASP A 42 4.92 8.29 -11.48
CA ASP A 42 4.37 9.65 -11.28
C ASP A 42 5.00 10.38 -10.08
N GLY A 43 5.98 9.77 -9.42
CA GLY A 43 6.62 10.33 -8.23
C GLY A 43 5.73 10.38 -6.97
N SER A 44 4.60 9.67 -6.97
CA SER A 44 3.74 9.56 -5.79
C SER A 44 4.40 8.78 -4.64
N ASN A 45 3.91 9.07 -3.42
CA ASN A 45 4.22 8.40 -2.16
C ASN A 45 2.90 8.02 -1.50
#